data_AF-M7S5T4-F1
#
_entry.id   AF-M7S5T4-F1
#
_cell.length_a   1.000
_cell.length_b   1.000
_cell.length_c   1.000
_cell.angle_alpha   90.00
_cell.angle_beta   90.00
_cell.angle_gamma   90.00
#
_symmetry.space_group_name_H-M   'P 1'
#
loop_
_entity.id
_entity.type
_entity.pdbx_description
1 polymer ?
#
loop_
_entity_poly.entity_id
_entity_poly.type
_entity_poly.pdbx_seq_one_letter_code
_entity_poly.pdbx_strand_id
1 'polypeptide(L)'
;MIITGPPSPAWNLATHILYTNVKLSYTPSVLTMVRLALMRNRLGGQQFLPAEEAFERLLAQRDDPDVCTLKGLIYAGKNARETDDKALEWFRLARRLGGEEPRAWDWQSSCIMGLAKIYLKQNKTKQAKDILHYAAVTLDIPEACWLYATTLSEDDASRPSWLKKAAISGIPAAARELAHVESRRLSDGSLSKGEMAEKQALADEWLGIAGDKALY
;
A
#
# COMPACT_ATOMS: atom_id res chain seq x y z
N MET A 1 -8.68 -13.16 6.09
CA MET A 1 -7.71 -14.18 6.53
C MET A 1 -6.54 -14.19 5.57
N ILE A 2 -5.40 -13.61 5.96
CA ILE A 2 -4.19 -13.62 5.13
C ILE A 2 -3.40 -14.86 5.52
N ILE A 3 -3.33 -15.85 4.62
CA ILE A 3 -2.51 -17.03 4.85
C ILE A 3 -1.07 -16.65 4.47
N THR A 4 -0.26 -16.25 5.45
CA THR A 4 1.17 -15.96 5.27
C THR A 4 1.97 -16.93 6.13
N GLY A 5 2.69 -17.86 5.49
CA GLY A 5 3.54 -18.84 6.18
C GLY A 5 3.99 -19.98 5.26
N PRO A 6 5.00 -20.76 5.66
CA PRO A 6 5.41 -21.98 4.97
C PRO A 6 4.29 -23.03 4.98
N PRO A 7 4.34 -24.05 4.10
CA PRO A 7 3.34 -25.13 4.09
C PRO A 7 3.21 -25.76 5.47
N SER A 8 2.01 -25.68 6.04
CA SER A 8 1.61 -26.30 7.31
C SER A 8 0.31 -27.08 7.10
N PRO A 9 -0.11 -27.95 8.02
CA PRO A 9 -1.42 -28.60 7.93
C PRO A 9 -2.57 -27.61 7.76
N ALA A 10 -2.50 -26.45 8.43
CA ALA A 10 -3.46 -25.36 8.28
C ALA A 10 -3.42 -24.72 6.89
N TRP A 11 -2.23 -24.57 6.28
CA TRP A 11 -2.08 -24.11 4.91
C TRP A 11 -2.82 -25.04 3.93
N ASN A 12 -2.57 -26.35 4.03
CA ASN A 12 -3.16 -27.34 3.14
C ASN A 12 -4.68 -27.35 3.23
N LEU A 13 -5.23 -27.36 4.45
CA LEU A 13 -6.67 -27.29 4.69
C LEU A 13 -7.27 -25.99 4.10
N ALA A 14 -6.65 -24.84 4.38
CA ALA A 14 -7.15 -23.57 3.88
C ALA A 14 -7.13 -23.50 2.34
N THR A 15 -6.07 -24.00 1.69
CA THR A 15 -6.02 -24.09 0.23
C THR A 15 -7.05 -25.06 -0.35
N HIS A 16 -7.33 -26.18 0.32
CA HIS A 16 -8.40 -27.10 -0.08
C HIS A 16 -9.78 -26.44 0.01
N ILE A 17 -10.07 -25.72 1.09
CA ILE A 17 -11.32 -24.98 1.24
C ILE A 17 -11.47 -23.93 0.13
N LEU A 18 -10.42 -23.14 -0.12
CA LEU A 18 -10.41 -22.15 -1.20
C LEU A 18 -10.65 -22.81 -2.56
N TYR A 19 -10.03 -23.95 -2.83
CA TYR A 19 -10.20 -24.66 -4.10
C TYR A 19 -11.62 -25.19 -4.30
N THR A 20 -12.22 -25.76 -3.26
CA THR A 20 -13.63 -26.18 -3.28
C THR A 20 -14.55 -24.99 -3.55
N ASN A 21 -14.31 -23.86 -2.88
CA ASN A 21 -15.10 -22.65 -3.07
C ASN A 21 -14.93 -22.02 -4.46
N VAL A 22 -13.73 -22.11 -5.06
CA VAL A 22 -13.51 -21.72 -6.47
C VAL A 22 -14.38 -22.55 -7.41
N LYS A 23 -14.49 -23.87 -7.20
CA LYS A 23 -15.37 -24.73 -8.01
C LYS A 23 -16.85 -24.36 -7.87
N LEU A 24 -17.24 -23.87 -6.69
CA LEU A 24 -18.58 -23.36 -6.42
C LEU A 24 -18.78 -21.91 -6.92
N SER A 25 -17.80 -21.34 -7.63
CA SER A 25 -17.82 -19.96 -8.14
C SER A 25 -18.01 -18.90 -7.05
N TYR A 26 -17.51 -19.16 -5.83
CA TYR A 26 -17.57 -18.20 -4.74
C TYR A 26 -16.51 -17.10 -4.92
N THR A 27 -16.96 -15.90 -5.31
CA THR A 27 -16.11 -14.75 -5.70
C THR A 27 -14.96 -14.47 -4.73
N PRO A 28 -15.15 -14.36 -3.40
CA PRO A 28 -14.06 -14.07 -2.49
C PRO A 28 -12.93 -15.11 -2.52
N SER A 29 -13.25 -16.39 -2.73
CA SER A 29 -12.23 -17.44 -2.85
C SER A 29 -11.49 -17.39 -4.19
N VAL A 30 -12.19 -17.04 -5.29
CA VAL A 30 -11.57 -16.79 -6.59
C VAL A 30 -10.55 -15.65 -6.49
N LEU A 31 -10.98 -14.49 -5.97
CA LEU A 31 -10.13 -13.32 -5.79
C LEU A 31 -8.94 -13.61 -4.86
N THR A 32 -9.17 -14.32 -3.76
CA THR A 32 -8.11 -14.70 -2.81
C THR A 32 -7.08 -15.61 -3.47
N MET A 33 -7.49 -16.63 -4.22
CA MET A 33 -6.58 -17.56 -4.89
C MET A 33 -5.73 -16.86 -5.96
N VAL A 34 -6.33 -16.00 -6.77
CA VAL A 34 -5.58 -15.24 -7.79
C VAL A 34 -4.63 -14.22 -7.14
N ARG A 35 -5.05 -13.56 -6.06
CA ARG A 35 -4.15 -12.67 -5.29
C ARG A 35 -2.97 -13.43 -4.68
N LEU A 36 -3.20 -14.62 -4.14
CA LEU A 36 -2.12 -15.48 -3.63
C LEU A 36 -1.16 -15.90 -4.75
N ALA A 37 -1.67 -16.22 -5.93
CA ALA A 37 -0.86 -16.52 -7.11
C ALA A 37 0.03 -15.33 -7.50
N LEU A 38 -0.55 -14.12 -7.57
CA LEU A 38 0.17 -12.88 -7.87
C LEU A 38 1.27 -12.60 -6.84
N MET A 39 0.94 -12.62 -5.54
CA MET A 39 1.90 -12.33 -4.46
C MET A 39 3.07 -13.31 -4.42
N ARG A 40 2.85 -14.55 -4.88
CA ARG A 40 3.90 -15.60 -4.93
C ARG A 40 4.60 -15.70 -6.29
N ASN A 41 4.27 -14.82 -7.23
CA ASN A 41 4.75 -14.89 -8.61
C ASN A 41 4.50 -16.27 -9.26
N ARG A 42 3.28 -16.80 -9.09
CA ARG A 42 2.84 -18.13 -9.57
C ARG A 42 1.58 -18.06 -10.44
N LEU A 43 1.26 -16.90 -11.00
CA LEU A 43 0.22 -16.81 -12.04
C LEU A 43 0.59 -17.73 -13.22
N GLY A 44 -0.40 -18.41 -13.79
CA GLY A 44 -0.22 -19.47 -14.79
C GLY A 44 0.23 -20.81 -14.21
N GLY A 45 0.44 -20.93 -12.90
CA GLY A 45 0.76 -22.18 -12.24
C GLY A 45 -0.47 -23.12 -12.21
N GLN A 46 -0.26 -24.42 -12.44
CA GLN A 46 -1.33 -25.42 -12.56
C GLN A 46 -2.32 -25.41 -11.38
N GLN A 47 -1.83 -25.17 -10.16
CA GLN A 47 -2.64 -25.09 -8.94
C GLN A 47 -3.58 -23.87 -8.88
N PHE A 48 -3.33 -22.83 -9.69
CA PHE A 48 -4.11 -21.59 -9.71
C PHE A 48 -4.98 -21.45 -10.97
N LEU A 49 -4.74 -22.25 -12.02
CA LEU A 49 -5.49 -22.17 -13.28
C LEU A 49 -7.02 -22.14 -13.10
N PRO A 50 -7.65 -22.99 -12.27
CA PRO A 50 -9.10 -22.93 -12.12
C PRO A 50 -9.60 -21.61 -11.51
N ALA A 51 -8.80 -21.00 -10.63
CA ALA A 51 -9.12 -19.68 -10.06
C ALA A 51 -8.90 -18.57 -11.08
N GLU A 52 -7.85 -18.66 -11.91
CA GLU A 52 -7.60 -17.70 -12.99
C GLU A 52 -8.70 -17.75 -14.06
N GLU A 53 -9.14 -18.94 -14.45
CA GLU A 53 -10.28 -19.13 -15.36
C GLU A 53 -11.59 -18.60 -14.79
N ALA A 54 -11.85 -18.85 -13.50
CA ALA A 54 -13.00 -18.27 -12.81
C ALA A 54 -12.91 -16.74 -12.72
N PHE A 55 -11.71 -16.20 -12.51
CA PHE A 55 -11.47 -14.77 -12.44
C PHE A 55 -11.68 -14.08 -13.79
N GLU A 56 -11.25 -14.67 -14.90
CA GLU A 56 -11.52 -14.11 -16.23
C GLU A 56 -13.03 -14.12 -16.57
N ARG A 57 -13.80 -15.10 -16.06
CA ARG A 57 -15.28 -15.07 -16.15
C ARG A 57 -15.89 -13.91 -15.37
N LEU A 58 -15.39 -13.62 -14.17
CA LEU A 58 -15.83 -12.45 -13.39
C LEU A 58 -15.47 -11.14 -14.10
N LEU A 59 -14.27 -11.06 -14.69
CA LEU A 59 -13.82 -9.88 -15.43
C LEU A 59 -14.65 -9.55 -16.66
N ALA A 60 -15.33 -10.54 -17.27
CA ALA A 60 -16.20 -10.31 -18.40
C ALA A 60 -17.40 -9.40 -18.07
N GLN A 61 -17.81 -9.34 -16.80
CA GLN A 61 -18.95 -8.53 -16.34
C GLN A 61 -18.57 -7.06 -16.10
N ARG A 62 -17.33 -6.80 -15.65
CA ARG A 62 -16.78 -5.44 -15.40
C ARG A 62 -17.63 -4.56 -14.48
N ASP A 63 -18.27 -5.16 -13.49
CA ASP A 63 -19.19 -4.51 -12.55
C ASP A 63 -18.73 -4.60 -11.08
N ASP A 64 -17.79 -5.48 -10.76
CA ASP A 64 -17.21 -5.62 -9.42
C ASP A 64 -15.89 -4.81 -9.25
N PRO A 65 -15.80 -3.88 -8.28
CA PRO A 65 -14.61 -3.06 -8.05
C PRO A 65 -13.42 -3.84 -7.50
N ASP A 66 -13.62 -4.91 -6.73
CA ASP A 66 -12.56 -5.77 -6.20
C ASP A 66 -11.94 -6.61 -7.33
N VAL A 67 -12.78 -7.15 -8.23
CA VAL A 67 -12.33 -7.84 -9.46
C VAL A 67 -11.50 -6.91 -10.33
N CYS A 68 -11.97 -5.70 -10.58
CA CYS A 68 -11.25 -4.69 -11.36
C CYS A 68 -9.92 -4.29 -10.69
N THR A 69 -9.91 -4.18 -9.37
CA THR A 69 -8.70 -3.86 -8.60
C THR A 69 -7.66 -4.97 -8.72
N LEU A 70 -8.06 -6.23 -8.63
CA LEU A 70 -7.14 -7.35 -8.81
C LEU A 70 -6.50 -7.32 -10.21
N LYS A 71 -7.28 -7.01 -11.26
CA LYS A 71 -6.75 -6.90 -12.61
C LYS A 71 -5.74 -5.75 -12.74
N GLY A 72 -6.02 -4.62 -12.11
CA GLY A 72 -5.07 -3.50 -11.99
C GLY A 72 -3.76 -3.92 -11.32
N LEU A 73 -3.82 -4.66 -10.22
CA LEU A 73 -2.65 -5.18 -9.52
C LEU A 73 -1.83 -6.16 -10.38
N ILE A 74 -2.49 -7.04 -11.16
CA ILE A 74 -1.82 -7.97 -12.08
C ILE A 74 -1.04 -7.20 -13.15
N TYR A 75 -1.61 -6.14 -13.72
CA TYR A 75 -0.90 -5.30 -14.68
C TYR A 75 0.24 -4.52 -14.03
N ALA A 76 0.02 -3.92 -12.86
CA ALA A 76 1.05 -3.19 -12.13
C ALA A 76 2.26 -4.09 -11.77
N GLY A 77 2.01 -5.36 -11.40
CA GLY A 77 3.04 -6.32 -11.05
C GLY A 77 4.01 -6.68 -12.20
N LYS A 78 3.65 -6.38 -13.45
CA LYS A 78 4.53 -6.58 -14.62
C LYS A 78 5.61 -5.51 -14.76
N ASN A 79 5.51 -4.40 -14.01
CA ASN A 79 6.50 -3.33 -13.91
C ASN A 79 6.91 -2.63 -15.23
N ALA A 80 6.18 -2.79 -16.33
CA ALA A 80 6.43 -2.10 -17.59
C ALA A 80 5.53 -0.86 -17.78
N ARG A 81 5.99 0.14 -18.55
CA ARG A 81 5.23 1.37 -18.80
C ARG A 81 3.87 1.11 -19.44
N GLU A 82 3.82 0.26 -20.46
CA GLU A 82 2.57 -0.11 -21.15
C GLU A 82 1.58 -0.82 -20.21
N THR A 83 2.10 -1.61 -19.27
CA THR A 83 1.26 -2.30 -18.28
C THR A 83 0.80 -1.36 -17.17
N ASP A 84 1.59 -0.34 -16.82
CA ASP A 84 1.19 0.69 -15.86
C ASP A 84 -0.03 1.47 -16.37
N ASP A 85 -0.07 1.83 -17.66
CA ASP A 85 -1.22 2.55 -18.23
C ASP A 85 -2.49 1.69 -18.21
N LYS A 86 -2.38 0.39 -18.54
CA LYS A 86 -3.48 -0.58 -18.38
C LYS A 86 -3.91 -0.73 -16.92
N ALA A 87 -2.96 -0.76 -15.98
CA ALA A 87 -3.29 -0.83 -14.56
C ALA A 87 -4.08 0.41 -14.10
N LEU A 88 -3.70 1.60 -14.55
CA LEU A 88 -4.45 2.84 -14.26
C LEU A 88 -5.88 2.77 -14.78
N GLU A 89 -6.13 2.23 -15.98
CA GLU A 89 -7.48 2.06 -16.52
C GLU A 89 -8.35 1.19 -15.59
N TRP A 90 -7.82 0.05 -15.16
CA TRP A 90 -8.53 -0.87 -14.28
C TRP A 90 -8.78 -0.29 -12.88
N PHE A 91 -7.80 0.39 -12.29
CA PHE A 91 -8.01 1.03 -10.99
C PHE A 91 -9.01 2.19 -11.05
N ARG A 92 -9.01 2.97 -12.15
CA ARG A 92 -10.02 4.03 -12.34
C ARG A 92 -11.42 3.44 -12.51
N LEU A 93 -11.54 2.33 -13.22
CA LEU A 93 -12.81 1.61 -13.34
C LEU A 93 -13.27 1.11 -11.96
N ALA A 94 -12.39 0.47 -11.19
CA ALA A 94 -12.71 0.02 -9.83
C ALA A 94 -13.21 1.15 -8.93
N ARG A 95 -12.51 2.29 -8.90
CA ARG A 95 -12.94 3.47 -8.13
C ARG A 95 -14.28 4.03 -8.60
N ARG A 96 -14.56 4.01 -9.91
CA ARG A 96 -15.86 4.46 -10.45
C ARG A 96 -17.00 3.55 -9.99
N LEU A 97 -16.78 2.23 -9.99
CA LEU A 97 -17.78 1.24 -9.60
C LEU A 97 -18.02 1.23 -8.09
N GLY A 98 -16.95 1.22 -7.29
CA GLY A 98 -17.02 1.13 -5.83
C GLY A 98 -17.27 2.46 -5.13
N GLY A 99 -17.17 3.58 -5.84
CA GLY A 99 -17.33 4.92 -5.27
C GLY A 99 -16.17 5.36 -4.36
N GLU A 100 -16.38 6.49 -3.69
CA GLU A 100 -15.38 7.18 -2.87
C GLU A 100 -15.66 7.10 -1.37
N GLU A 101 -16.80 6.52 -0.96
CA GLU A 101 -17.07 6.34 0.46
C GLU A 101 -16.04 5.39 1.10
N PRO A 102 -15.45 5.74 2.26
CA PRO A 102 -14.47 4.90 2.92
C PRO A 102 -15.06 3.53 3.24
N ARG A 103 -14.32 2.45 2.93
CA ARG A 103 -14.72 1.06 3.18
C ARG A 103 -16.00 0.63 2.45
N ALA A 104 -16.39 1.32 1.38
CA ALA A 104 -17.52 0.93 0.54
C ALA A 104 -17.31 -0.42 -0.17
N TRP A 105 -16.06 -0.85 -0.33
CA TRP A 105 -15.67 -2.11 -0.97
C TRP A 105 -14.31 -2.57 -0.44
N ASP A 106 -14.06 -3.87 -0.48
CA ASP A 106 -13.01 -4.50 0.34
C ASP A 106 -11.60 -4.05 -0.04
N TRP A 107 -11.33 -3.87 -1.34
CA TRP A 107 -9.98 -3.62 -1.85
C TRP A 107 -9.72 -2.16 -2.22
N GLN A 108 -10.55 -1.24 -1.70
CA GLN A 108 -10.43 0.19 -1.93
C GLN A 108 -9.01 0.70 -1.63
N SER A 109 -8.44 0.35 -0.49
CA SER A 109 -7.08 0.74 -0.12
C SER A 109 -6.02 0.23 -1.11
N SER A 110 -6.17 -1.01 -1.60
CA SER A 110 -5.23 -1.59 -2.57
C SER A 110 -5.30 -0.87 -3.93
N CYS A 111 -6.51 -0.52 -4.37
CA CYS A 111 -6.72 0.24 -5.60
C CYS A 111 -6.11 1.65 -5.53
N ILE A 112 -6.41 2.37 -4.46
CA ILE A 112 -5.95 3.75 -4.27
C ILE A 112 -4.42 3.81 -4.17
N MET A 113 -3.81 2.87 -3.43
CA MET A 113 -2.35 2.77 -3.36
C MET A 113 -1.73 2.35 -4.70
N GLY A 114 -2.39 1.48 -5.48
CA GLY A 114 -1.98 1.13 -6.84
C GLY A 114 -1.94 2.35 -7.77
N LEU A 115 -3.00 3.17 -7.76
CA LEU A 115 -3.05 4.44 -8.50
C LEU A 115 -1.93 5.38 -8.10
N ALA A 116 -1.75 5.63 -6.80
CA ALA A 116 -0.75 6.54 -6.28
C ALA A 116 0.67 6.12 -6.71
N LYS A 117 1.02 4.85 -6.53
CA LYS A 117 2.34 4.31 -6.87
C LYS A 117 2.64 4.44 -8.36
N ILE A 118 1.66 4.16 -9.23
CA ILE A 118 1.84 4.35 -10.67
C ILE A 118 1.98 5.84 -11.00
N TYR A 119 1.16 6.73 -10.43
CA TYR A 119 1.31 8.16 -10.69
C TYR A 119 2.69 8.71 -10.26
N LEU A 120 3.20 8.26 -9.11
CA LEU A 120 4.58 8.56 -8.70
C LEU A 120 5.60 8.04 -9.71
N LYS A 121 5.51 6.76 -10.11
CA LYS A 121 6.38 6.14 -11.13
C LYS A 121 6.35 6.89 -12.47
N GLN A 122 5.20 7.48 -12.82
CA GLN A 122 5.02 8.23 -14.05
C GLN A 122 5.35 9.73 -13.92
N ASN A 123 5.87 10.20 -12.78
CA ASN A 123 6.12 11.63 -12.48
C ASN A 123 4.87 12.52 -12.61
N LYS A 124 3.68 11.96 -12.38
CA LYS A 124 2.40 12.68 -12.36
C LYS A 124 2.14 13.24 -10.96
N THR A 125 2.98 14.19 -10.53
CA THR A 125 3.08 14.66 -9.14
C THR A 125 1.76 15.20 -8.60
N LYS A 126 1.01 15.97 -9.40
CA LYS A 126 -0.29 16.52 -8.97
C LYS A 126 -1.29 15.40 -8.68
N GLN A 127 -1.47 14.47 -9.63
CA GLN A 127 -2.38 13.34 -9.46
C GLN A 127 -1.94 12.43 -8.31
N ALA A 128 -0.63 12.18 -8.16
CA ALA A 128 -0.10 11.40 -7.04
C ALA A 128 -0.44 12.07 -5.71
N LYS A 129 -0.18 13.37 -5.57
CA LYS A 129 -0.45 14.15 -4.36
C LYS A 129 -1.93 14.11 -3.97
N ASP A 130 -2.84 14.31 -4.92
CA ASP A 130 -4.29 14.28 -4.65
C ASP A 130 -4.76 12.90 -4.17
N ILE A 131 -4.31 11.83 -4.82
CA ILE A 131 -4.65 10.45 -4.44
C ILE A 131 -4.06 10.08 -3.08
N LEU A 132 -2.80 10.45 -2.83
CA LEU A 132 -2.11 10.19 -1.57
C LEU A 132 -2.74 10.96 -0.42
N HIS A 133 -3.15 12.20 -0.64
CA HIS A 133 -3.87 12.99 0.37
C HIS A 133 -5.20 12.31 0.74
N TYR A 134 -5.99 11.90 -0.25
CA TYR A 134 -7.22 11.13 -0.01
C TYR A 134 -6.93 9.85 0.79
N ALA A 135 -5.93 9.07 0.38
CA ALA A 135 -5.54 7.84 1.05
C ALA A 135 -5.08 8.05 2.52
N ALA A 136 -4.33 9.13 2.77
CA ALA A 136 -3.81 9.47 4.09
C ALA A 136 -4.89 10.03 5.03
N VAL A 137 -5.77 10.91 4.53
CA VAL A 137 -6.81 11.56 5.32
C VAL A 137 -8.03 10.66 5.52
N THR A 138 -8.47 10.03 4.44
CA THR A 138 -9.81 9.41 4.37
C THR A 138 -9.75 7.91 4.67
N LEU A 139 -8.69 7.24 4.19
CA LEU A 139 -8.51 5.80 4.39
C LEU A 139 -7.52 5.47 5.52
N ASP A 140 -6.88 6.48 6.11
CA ASP A 140 -5.89 6.37 7.19
C ASP A 140 -4.79 5.34 6.88
N ILE A 141 -4.28 5.36 5.64
CA ILE A 141 -3.25 4.42 5.19
C ILE A 141 -1.87 4.94 5.59
N PRO A 142 -1.09 4.25 6.45
CA PRO A 142 0.20 4.78 6.92
C PRO A 142 1.24 4.96 5.81
N GLU A 143 1.28 4.04 4.85
CA GLU A 143 2.16 4.17 3.67
C GLU A 143 1.81 5.42 2.85
N ALA A 144 0.52 5.79 2.79
CA ALA A 144 0.10 7.02 2.10
C ALA A 144 0.54 8.27 2.85
N CYS A 145 0.51 8.28 4.19
CA CYS A 145 1.03 9.39 4.99
C CYS A 145 2.51 9.66 4.68
N TRP A 146 3.33 8.60 4.61
CA TRP A 146 4.74 8.70 4.21
C TRP A 146 4.89 9.27 2.80
N LEU A 147 4.26 8.62 1.81
CA LEU A 147 4.40 9.03 0.41
C LEU A 147 3.86 10.45 0.19
N TYR A 148 2.75 10.83 0.83
CA TYR A 148 2.23 12.18 0.78
C TYR A 148 3.26 13.19 1.30
N ALA A 149 3.88 12.92 2.45
CA ALA A 149 4.93 13.77 3.02
C ALA A 149 6.13 13.95 2.09
N THR A 150 6.49 12.93 1.29
CA THR A 150 7.55 13.04 0.27
C THR A 150 7.18 13.90 -0.94
N THR A 151 5.89 14.16 -1.15
CA THR A 151 5.42 15.10 -2.20
C THR A 151 5.32 16.55 -1.72
N LEU A 152 5.52 16.80 -0.43
CA LEU A 152 5.54 18.14 0.16
C LEU A 152 6.95 18.72 0.12
N SER A 153 7.06 20.05 0.10
CA SER A 153 8.34 20.73 0.30
C SER A 153 8.88 20.42 1.69
N GLU A 154 10.20 20.46 1.85
CA GLU A 154 10.82 20.21 3.15
C GLU A 154 10.38 21.22 4.22
N ASP A 155 10.13 22.47 3.80
CA ASP A 155 9.66 23.57 4.66
C ASP A 155 8.14 23.55 4.91
N ASP A 156 7.39 22.58 4.36
CA ASP A 156 5.95 22.50 4.58
C ASP A 156 5.66 22.18 6.06
N ALA A 157 4.99 23.10 6.75
CA ALA A 157 4.68 22.99 8.17
C ALA A 157 3.85 21.74 8.52
N SER A 158 3.09 21.19 7.56
CA SER A 158 2.30 19.98 7.76
C SER A 158 3.11 18.69 7.61
N ARG A 159 4.26 18.73 6.89
CA ARG A 159 5.08 17.55 6.58
C ARG A 159 5.48 16.74 7.82
N PRO A 160 5.96 17.33 8.94
CA PRO A 160 6.32 16.58 10.13
C PRO A 160 5.15 15.80 10.74
N SER A 161 3.92 16.32 10.63
CA SER A 161 2.73 15.63 11.17
C SER A 161 2.42 14.34 10.40
N TRP A 162 2.56 14.36 9.08
CA TRP A 162 2.37 13.19 8.22
C TRP A 162 3.47 12.15 8.42
N LEU A 163 4.71 12.59 8.51
CA LEU A 163 5.84 11.73 8.83
C LEU A 163 5.64 11.05 10.19
N LYS A 164 5.18 11.78 11.21
CA LYS A 164 4.88 11.23 12.54
C LYS A 164 3.81 10.15 12.50
N LYS A 165 2.71 10.36 11.78
CA LYS A 165 1.68 9.33 11.59
C LYS A 165 2.24 8.05 10.97
N ALA A 166 3.05 8.19 9.92
CA ALA A 166 3.66 7.04 9.27
C ALA A 166 4.71 6.33 10.16
N ALA A 167 5.55 7.09 10.87
CA ALA A 167 6.59 6.56 11.73
C ALA A 167 6.01 5.77 12.92
N ILE A 168 5.00 6.31 13.61
CA ILE A 168 4.33 5.63 14.73
C ILE A 168 3.62 4.35 14.25
N SER A 169 3.19 4.31 12.99
CA SER A 169 2.62 3.12 12.36
C SER A 169 3.67 2.11 11.88
N GLY A 170 4.95 2.32 12.21
CA GLY A 170 6.04 1.40 11.91
C GLY A 170 6.61 1.53 10.51
N ILE A 171 6.46 2.67 9.82
CA ILE A 171 7.15 2.92 8.54
C ILE A 171 8.57 3.43 8.81
N PRO A 172 9.63 2.62 8.60
CA PRO A 172 10.98 2.99 9.03
C PRO A 172 11.54 4.18 8.27
N ALA A 173 11.21 4.32 6.98
CA ALA A 173 11.64 5.45 6.17
C ALA A 173 11.10 6.79 6.71
N ALA A 174 9.87 6.81 7.23
CA ALA A 174 9.28 7.99 7.85
C ALA A 174 9.95 8.33 9.18
N ALA A 175 10.32 7.31 9.97
CA ALA A 175 11.06 7.50 11.21
C ALA A 175 12.46 8.09 10.95
N ARG A 176 13.21 7.59 9.96
CA ARG A 176 14.49 8.19 9.55
C ARG A 176 14.34 9.64 9.14
N GLU A 177 13.33 9.94 8.34
CA GLU A 177 13.09 11.30 7.89
C GLU A 177 12.73 12.25 9.05
N LEU A 178 11.97 11.79 10.05
CA LEU A 178 11.74 12.56 11.28
C LEU A 178 13.03 12.82 12.06
N ALA A 179 13.90 11.83 12.17
CA ALA A 179 15.20 12.02 12.80
C ALA A 179 15.98 13.14 12.11
N HIS A 180 16.02 13.14 10.77
CA HIS A 180 16.65 14.20 9.99
C HIS A 180 16.00 15.58 10.19
N VAL A 181 14.66 15.63 10.31
CA VAL A 181 13.93 16.88 10.60
C VAL A 181 14.30 17.43 11.98
N GLU A 182 14.35 16.58 13.02
CA GLU A 182 14.73 17.03 14.36
C GLU A 182 16.22 17.41 14.44
N SER A 183 17.11 16.68 13.76
CA SER A 183 18.54 17.03 13.68
C SER A 183 18.79 18.35 12.96
N ARG A 184 18.02 18.69 11.91
CA ARG A 184 18.15 19.99 11.24
C ARG A 184 17.77 21.16 12.15
N ARG A 185 16.76 21.00 13.00
CA ARG A 185 16.38 22.04 13.98
C ARG A 185 17.49 22.32 15.00
N LEU A 186 18.39 21.36 15.25
CA LEU A 186 19.57 21.59 16.08
C LEU A 186 20.56 22.58 15.43
N SER A 187 20.63 22.60 14.10
CA SER A 187 21.54 23.50 13.38
C SER A 187 21.04 24.95 13.28
N ASP A 188 19.79 25.24 13.64
CA ASP A 188 19.19 26.57 13.53
C ASP A 188 19.67 27.57 14.61
N GLY A 189 20.56 27.15 15.53
CA GLY A 189 21.31 28.02 16.44
C GLY A 189 20.50 28.82 17.47
N SER A 190 19.17 28.73 17.42
CA SER A 190 18.22 29.48 18.26
C SER A 190 17.79 28.74 19.53
N LEU A 191 18.25 27.50 19.70
CA LEU A 191 17.83 26.61 20.78
C LEU A 191 18.71 26.74 22.03
N SER A 192 18.08 26.68 23.20
CA SER A 192 18.78 26.53 24.47
C SER A 192 19.45 25.16 24.58
N LYS A 193 20.41 25.00 25.52
CA LYS A 193 21.07 23.71 25.78
C LYS A 193 20.08 22.59 26.12
N GLY A 194 19.00 22.89 26.84
CA GLY A 194 17.97 21.92 27.19
C GLY A 194 17.19 21.46 25.96
N GLU A 195 16.76 22.39 25.12
CA GLU A 195 16.02 22.09 23.88
C GLU A 195 16.88 21.31 22.88
N MET A 196 18.17 21.64 22.77
CA MET A 196 19.09 20.86 21.95
C MET A 196 19.22 19.41 22.43
N ALA A 197 19.33 19.19 23.75
CA ALA A 197 19.40 17.84 24.31
C ALA A 197 18.10 17.05 24.05
N GLU A 198 16.93 17.68 24.21
CA GLU A 198 15.63 17.07 23.92
C GLU A 198 15.50 16.69 22.44
N LYS A 199 15.87 17.60 21.53
CA LYS A 199 15.80 17.37 20.09
C LYS A 199 16.74 16.27 19.63
N GLN A 200 17.94 16.20 20.20
CA GLN A 200 18.87 15.11 19.95
C GLN A 200 18.33 13.77 20.45
N ALA A 201 17.75 13.73 21.65
CA ALA A 201 17.13 12.53 22.18
C ALA A 201 15.98 12.05 21.28
N LEU A 202 15.11 12.95 20.83
CA LEU A 202 14.02 12.62 19.90
C LEU A 202 14.54 12.08 18.56
N ALA A 203 15.61 12.67 18.00
CA ALA A 203 16.21 12.16 16.77
C ALA A 203 16.75 10.73 16.96
N ASP A 204 17.42 10.47 18.09
CA ASP A 204 17.93 9.16 18.43
C ASP A 204 16.82 8.11 18.61
N GLU A 205 15.72 8.47 19.27
CA GLU A 205 14.54 7.61 19.42
C GLU A 205 13.93 7.24 18.06
N TRP A 206 13.81 8.20 17.15
CA TRP A 206 13.31 7.92 15.80
C TRP A 206 14.23 6.99 15.00
N LEU A 207 15.56 7.14 15.15
CA LEU A 207 16.52 6.20 14.55
C LEU A 207 16.42 4.81 15.19
N GLY A 208 16.15 4.73 16.49
CA GLY A 208 15.85 3.47 17.18
C GLY A 208 14.60 2.78 16.61
N ILE A 209 13.51 3.52 16.41
CA ILE A 209 12.28 3.02 15.78
C ILE A 209 12.54 2.57 14.33
N ALA A 210 13.41 3.26 13.60
CA ALA A 210 13.80 2.87 12.24
C ALA A 210 14.64 1.57 12.19
N GLY A 211 15.13 1.09 13.33
CA GLY A 211 16.04 -0.05 13.44
C GLY A 211 17.50 0.30 13.14
N ASP A 212 17.84 1.59 13.04
CA ASP A 212 19.17 2.07 12.71
C ASP A 212 20.06 2.25 13.95
N LYS A 213 19.47 2.20 15.14
CA LYS A 213 20.16 2.25 16.44
C LYS A 213 19.60 1.17 17.37
N ALA A 214 20.47 0.48 18.10
CA ALA A 214 20.02 -0.41 19.16
C ALA A 214 19.41 0.44 20.29
N LEU A 215 18.15 0.18 20.62
CA LEU A 215 17.51 0.67 21.84
C LEU A 215 18.06 -0.22 22.97
N TYR A 216 18.86 0.36 23.88
CA TYR A 216 19.45 -0.31 25.03
C TYR A 216 18.56 -0.20 26.26
#